data_AF-A0A1L9VR77-F1
#
_entry.id   AF-A0A1L9VR77-F1
#
_cell.length_a   1.000
_cell.length_b   1.000
_cell.length_c   1.000
_cell.angle_alpha   90.00
_cell.angle_beta   90.00
_cell.angle_gamma   90.00
#
_symmetry.space_group_name_H-M   'P 1'
#
loop_
_entity.id
_entity.type
_entity.pdbx_description
1 polymer ?
#
loop_
_entity_poly.entity_id
_entity_poly.type
_entity_poly.pdbx_seq_one_letter_code
_entity_poly.pdbx_strand_id
1 'polypeptide(L)'
;MAEHLIGLIHDLQPNCETYDSAFALNKKSHKKPSSYRVNRALDALADVLVSEESEVFAVAARMAPDKLTLTIASNANVKERTIKHIQRIWEYLSALGDEYARMQRQQKCSLTRDGDYDDEEEEEEEEEDEDAPPPKLQEMFEAQRLIAEDFKRYMYEHSLQKLLQRLHGGSPERTGFESLKLVKDNKLLSKKSQQSLDKIVEVLNSVFELFAASSNELPKGEDFGDFSLDIDLIDALVHEMFDDCIGELHHLDSLSNTQTTRYLKEVTSLTSSIGILLMYAISPHLRSRFLCGKHLGIEYVPSKQCNLELPSTPEDYKPIAKSALTSQRSYWNNEGKSRDHIMQYYHANPNSTPVVPALVHCECALISYLLKGDISPPPFSYIGTSELSCLPCWKFLKCLREDLNINYQVRGTHNESHWPWKYPETTGALYPDQAKKVQDSFYREIAHRYTECALRIRQEEE
;
A
#
# COMPACT_ATOMS: atom_id res chain seq x y z
N MET A 1 19.03 -17.82 -11.22
CA MET A 1 17.93 -18.60 -11.82
C MET A 1 16.56 -17.98 -11.57
N ALA A 2 16.05 -17.89 -10.33
CA ALA A 2 14.72 -17.31 -10.08
C ALA A 2 14.61 -15.85 -10.56
N GLU A 3 15.63 -15.03 -10.32
CA GLU A 3 15.70 -13.63 -10.79
C GLU A 3 15.57 -13.56 -12.32
N HIS A 4 16.36 -14.33 -13.06
CA HIS A 4 16.24 -14.38 -14.53
C HIS A 4 14.86 -14.81 -15.02
N LEU A 5 14.19 -15.69 -14.29
CA LEU A 5 12.84 -16.15 -14.61
C LEU A 5 11.78 -15.06 -14.37
N ILE A 6 11.99 -14.17 -13.41
CA ILE A 6 11.14 -12.99 -13.17
C ILE A 6 11.19 -12.03 -14.36
N GLY A 7 12.38 -11.82 -14.94
CA GLY A 7 12.54 -11.07 -16.19
C GLY A 7 11.73 -11.69 -17.33
N LEU A 8 11.85 -13.02 -17.51
CA LEU A 8 11.03 -13.72 -18.52
C LEU A 8 9.53 -13.61 -18.23
N ILE A 9 9.07 -13.68 -16.98
CA ILE A 9 7.65 -13.49 -16.64
C ILE A 9 7.20 -12.07 -16.99
N HIS A 10 8.01 -11.06 -16.66
CA HIS A 10 7.72 -9.67 -16.99
C HIS A 10 7.46 -9.49 -18.50
N ASP A 11 8.34 -10.07 -19.31
CA ASP A 11 8.25 -10.06 -20.77
C ASP A 11 6.99 -10.78 -21.31
N LEU A 12 6.54 -11.84 -20.64
CA LEU A 12 5.33 -12.59 -21.02
C LEU A 12 4.02 -12.01 -20.44
N GLN A 13 4.10 -10.90 -19.68
CA GLN A 13 2.96 -10.24 -19.04
C GLN A 13 2.61 -8.87 -19.66
N PRO A 14 2.49 -8.68 -20.99
CA PRO A 14 1.97 -7.41 -21.50
C PRO A 14 0.47 -7.34 -21.19
N ASN A 15 0.11 -6.66 -20.10
CA ASN A 15 -1.25 -6.19 -19.77
C ASN A 15 -2.24 -7.20 -19.16
N CYS A 16 -1.79 -8.24 -18.47
CA CYS A 16 -2.74 -9.08 -17.72
C CYS A 16 -3.05 -8.47 -16.35
N GLU A 17 -4.05 -7.57 -16.31
CA GLU A 17 -4.67 -7.12 -15.06
C GLU A 17 -5.43 -8.30 -14.43
N THR A 18 -4.74 -9.08 -13.60
CA THR A 18 -5.42 -9.96 -12.64
C THR A 18 -5.10 -9.48 -11.24
N TYR A 19 -5.91 -8.51 -10.81
CA TYR A 19 -5.94 -8.05 -9.42
C TYR A 19 -6.52 -9.18 -8.57
N ASP A 20 -5.64 -10.00 -7.98
CA ASP A 20 -6.05 -11.04 -7.04
C ASP A 20 -6.32 -10.39 -5.68
N SER A 21 -7.49 -9.74 -5.59
CA SER A 21 -8.05 -9.15 -4.38
C SER A 21 -8.52 -10.23 -3.41
N ALA A 22 -7.65 -11.17 -3.02
CA ALA A 22 -8.01 -12.12 -1.98
C ALA A 22 -8.28 -11.43 -0.61
N PHE A 23 -7.96 -10.13 -0.48
CA PHE A 23 -8.16 -9.35 0.75
C PHE A 23 -9.28 -8.30 0.72
N ALA A 24 -9.78 -7.87 -0.45
CA ALA A 24 -11.02 -7.09 -0.49
C ALA A 24 -12.18 -8.03 -0.78
N LEU A 25 -13.20 -8.00 0.08
CA LEU A 25 -14.48 -8.72 -0.02
C LEU A 25 -14.53 -10.11 0.63
N ASN A 26 -14.15 -10.21 1.90
CA ASN A 26 -14.90 -11.09 2.81
C ASN A 26 -15.63 -10.23 3.86
N LYS A 27 -16.60 -9.43 3.38
CA LYS A 27 -17.54 -8.63 4.20
C LYS A 27 -18.68 -9.53 4.72
N LYS A 28 -18.37 -10.54 5.53
CA LYS A 28 -19.37 -11.08 6.46
C LYS A 28 -19.05 -10.53 7.84
N SER A 29 -20.09 -10.01 8.49
CA SER A 29 -20.16 -9.18 9.70
C SER A 29 -19.56 -9.81 10.95
N HIS A 30 -18.29 -10.21 10.90
CA HIS A 30 -17.50 -10.52 12.09
C HIS A 30 -16.74 -9.27 12.50
N LYS A 31 -16.81 -8.91 13.79
CA LYS A 31 -15.99 -7.85 14.40
C LYS A 31 -14.57 -7.99 13.88
N LYS A 32 -14.06 -6.96 13.19
CA LYS A 32 -12.71 -7.02 12.64
C LYS A 32 -11.72 -6.98 13.81
N PRO A 33 -10.76 -7.91 13.90
CA PRO A 33 -9.86 -7.98 15.04
C PRO A 33 -9.07 -6.67 15.19
N SER A 34 -8.69 -6.31 16.42
CA SER A 34 -7.90 -5.10 16.72
C SER A 34 -6.61 -4.97 15.89
N SER A 35 -6.04 -6.10 15.45
CA SER A 35 -4.91 -6.15 14.51
C SER A 35 -5.21 -5.48 13.17
N TYR A 36 -6.46 -5.51 12.69
CA TYR A 36 -6.85 -4.88 11.43
C TYR A 36 -6.65 -3.36 11.44
N ARG A 37 -6.92 -2.70 12.57
CA ARG A 37 -6.75 -1.25 12.70
C ARG A 37 -5.27 -0.85 12.69
N VAL A 38 -4.43 -1.64 13.35
CA VAL A 38 -2.98 -1.45 13.33
C VAL A 38 -2.44 -1.65 11.91
N ASN A 39 -2.89 -2.68 11.20
CA ASN A 39 -2.47 -2.95 9.82
C ASN A 39 -2.79 -1.76 8.91
N ARG A 40 -4.03 -1.24 8.98
CA ARG A 40 -4.42 -0.04 8.21
C ARG A 40 -3.60 1.20 8.57
N ALA A 41 -3.27 1.39 9.84
CA ALA A 41 -2.44 2.50 10.27
C ALA A 41 -1.01 2.39 9.74
N LEU A 42 -0.44 1.18 9.67
CA LEU A 42 0.88 0.95 9.09
C LEU A 42 0.91 1.19 7.57
N ASP A 43 -0.13 0.75 6.85
CA ASP A 43 -0.26 1.05 5.42
C ASP A 43 -0.44 2.55 5.18
N ALA A 44 -1.36 3.19 5.92
CA ALA A 44 -1.59 4.63 5.84
C ALA A 44 -0.33 5.43 6.16
N LEU A 45 0.42 4.99 7.17
CA LEU A 45 1.71 5.60 7.48
C LEU A 45 2.69 5.44 6.32
N ALA A 46 2.83 4.26 5.73
CA ALA A 46 3.70 4.05 4.57
C ALA A 46 3.27 4.90 3.37
N ASP A 47 1.96 5.00 3.11
CA ASP A 47 1.36 5.78 2.03
C ASP A 47 1.69 7.28 2.16
N VAL A 48 1.64 7.87 3.36
CA VAL A 48 1.95 9.30 3.56
C VAL A 48 3.45 9.62 3.54
N LEU A 49 4.34 8.62 3.59
CA LEU A 49 5.79 8.87 3.43
C LEU A 49 6.19 9.17 1.99
N VAL A 50 5.33 8.86 1.02
CA VAL A 50 5.60 9.02 -0.40
C VAL A 50 5.51 10.49 -0.79
N SER A 51 6.66 11.09 -1.13
CA SER A 51 6.73 12.46 -1.63
C SER A 51 6.96 12.52 -3.14
N GLU A 52 7.67 11.53 -3.69
CA GLU A 52 8.04 11.43 -5.10
C GLU A 52 7.48 10.16 -5.75
N GLU A 53 7.39 10.15 -7.07
CA GLU A 53 6.74 9.06 -7.82
C GLU A 53 7.39 7.69 -7.62
N SER A 54 8.73 7.66 -7.59
CA SER A 54 9.53 6.44 -7.45
C SER A 54 9.73 5.96 -6.01
N GLU A 55 9.24 6.74 -5.03
CA GLU A 55 9.38 6.38 -3.63
C GLU A 55 8.32 5.34 -3.25
N VAL A 56 8.79 4.19 -2.81
CA VAL A 56 7.97 3.14 -2.19
C VAL A 56 8.53 2.87 -0.82
N PHE A 57 7.65 2.73 0.18
CA PHE A 57 8.01 2.51 1.57
C PHE A 57 7.35 1.25 2.12
N ALA A 58 8.11 0.56 2.98
CA ALA A 58 7.61 -0.47 3.87
C ALA A 58 7.87 -0.05 5.32
N VAL A 59 6.91 -0.29 6.20
CA VAL A 59 6.93 0.12 7.61
C VAL A 59 6.59 -1.06 8.50
N ALA A 60 7.48 -1.36 9.44
CA ALA A 60 7.23 -2.28 10.55
C ALA A 60 7.16 -1.49 11.85
N ALA A 61 6.34 -1.95 12.78
CA ALA A 61 6.29 -1.39 14.12
C ALA A 61 6.61 -2.46 15.16
N ARG A 62 7.28 -2.05 16.24
CA ARG A 62 7.46 -2.85 17.46
C ARG A 62 7.20 -1.97 18.67
N MET A 63 6.62 -2.55 19.72
CA MET A 63 6.10 -1.79 20.85
C MET A 63 6.69 -2.30 22.16
N ALA A 64 7.44 -1.45 22.83
CA ALA A 64 7.89 -1.61 24.21
C ALA A 64 6.97 -0.81 25.17
N PRO A 65 7.08 -1.00 26.50
CA PRO A 65 6.21 -0.33 27.48
C PRO A 65 6.18 1.20 27.40
N ASP A 66 7.27 1.84 26.97
CA ASP A 66 7.45 3.30 26.92
C ASP A 66 7.89 3.80 25.54
N LYS A 67 8.01 2.90 24.55
CA LYS A 67 8.60 3.21 23.25
C LYS A 67 7.91 2.48 22.10
N LEU A 68 7.49 3.22 21.09
CA LEU A 68 7.15 2.68 19.78
C LEU A 68 8.37 2.82 18.88
N THR A 69 8.85 1.73 18.29
CA THR A 69 9.89 1.81 17.25
C THR A 69 9.30 1.48 15.90
N LEU A 70 9.44 2.41 14.95
CA LEU A 70 9.14 2.21 13.54
C LEU A 70 10.43 1.85 12.81
N THR A 71 10.44 0.71 12.11
CA THR A 71 11.52 0.34 11.20
C THR A 71 11.03 0.53 9.79
N ILE A 72 11.70 1.40 9.03
CA ILE A 72 11.30 1.75 7.67
C ILE A 72 12.31 1.25 6.63
N ALA A 73 11.82 0.85 5.47
CA ALA A 73 12.65 0.56 4.31
C ALA A 73 12.08 1.29 3.10
N SER A 74 12.94 1.64 2.16
CA SER A 74 12.54 2.19 0.86
C SER A 74 13.27 1.48 -0.27
N ASN A 75 12.72 1.53 -1.48
CA ASN A 75 13.42 1.05 -2.67
C ASN A 75 14.68 1.87 -2.95
N ALA A 76 14.74 3.10 -2.45
CA ALA A 76 15.95 3.94 -2.39
C ALA A 76 16.48 4.04 -0.96
N ASN A 77 17.60 4.75 -0.77
CA ASN A 77 18.05 5.09 0.57
C ASN A 77 17.03 6.01 1.25
N VAL A 78 16.68 5.68 2.49
CA VAL A 78 15.83 6.53 3.33
C VAL A 78 16.54 7.86 3.57
N LYS A 79 15.93 8.94 3.08
CA LYS A 79 16.48 10.30 3.17
C LYS A 79 16.24 10.87 4.57
N GLU A 80 17.13 11.74 5.07
CA GLU A 80 16.96 12.40 6.37
C GLU A 80 15.64 13.19 6.46
N ARG A 81 15.20 13.79 5.34
CA ARG A 81 13.91 14.48 5.25
C ARG A 81 12.73 13.57 5.57
N THR A 82 12.80 12.28 5.22
CA THR A 82 11.76 11.29 5.50
C THR A 82 11.71 10.97 6.99
N ILE A 83 12.86 10.88 7.66
CA ILE A 83 12.94 10.68 9.12
C ILE A 83 12.30 11.87 9.84
N LYS A 84 12.67 13.10 9.44
CA LYS A 84 12.05 14.33 9.96
C LYS A 84 10.54 14.38 9.70
N HIS A 85 10.11 13.91 8.53
CA HIS A 85 8.70 13.86 8.18
C HIS A 85 7.91 12.93 9.11
N ILE A 86 8.43 11.73 9.41
CA ILE A 86 7.81 10.78 10.36
C ILE A 86 7.74 11.37 11.77
N GLN A 87 8.81 12.01 12.23
CA GLN A 87 8.82 12.69 13.53
C GLN A 87 7.73 13.76 13.60
N ARG A 88 7.57 14.53 12.52
CA ARG A 88 6.54 15.56 12.46
C ARG A 88 5.13 14.98 12.42
N ILE A 89 4.89 13.89 11.66
CA ILE A 89 3.62 13.15 11.70
C ILE A 89 3.30 12.76 13.13
N TRP A 90 4.28 12.15 13.82
CA TRP A 90 4.11 11.72 15.20
C TRP A 90 3.75 12.87 16.15
N GLU A 91 4.42 14.01 16.05
CA GLU A 91 4.09 15.21 16.84
C GLU A 91 2.63 15.62 16.66
N TYR A 92 2.12 15.66 15.41
CA TYR A 92 0.71 15.98 15.15
C TYR A 92 -0.24 14.94 15.73
N LEU A 93 0.02 13.65 15.51
CA LEU A 93 -0.83 12.57 16.01
C LEU A 93 -0.86 12.52 17.54
N SER A 94 0.29 12.70 18.20
CA SER A 94 0.39 12.80 19.66
C SER A 94 -0.36 14.02 20.19
N ALA A 95 -0.14 15.20 19.61
CA ALA A 95 -0.83 16.43 20.04
C ALA A 95 -2.35 16.31 19.91
N LEU A 96 -2.83 15.74 18.80
CA LEU A 96 -4.25 15.51 18.57
C LEU A 96 -4.83 14.50 19.58
N GLY A 97 -4.10 13.42 19.84
CA GLY A 97 -4.50 12.41 20.82
C GLY A 97 -4.57 12.96 22.25
N ASP A 98 -3.60 13.77 22.65
CA ASP A 98 -3.54 14.42 23.97
C ASP A 98 -4.70 15.41 24.15
N GLU A 99 -5.00 16.20 23.12
CA GLU A 99 -6.13 17.14 23.12
C GLU A 99 -7.46 16.39 23.27
N TYR A 100 -7.63 15.26 22.56
CA TYR A 100 -8.78 14.38 22.74
C TYR A 100 -8.90 13.85 24.17
N ALA A 101 -7.79 13.47 24.81
CA ALA A 101 -7.80 12.98 26.20
C ALA A 101 -8.23 14.05 27.17
N ARG A 102 -7.71 15.27 26.98
CA ARG A 102 -8.01 16.42 27.81
C ARG A 102 -9.51 16.69 27.83
N MET A 103 -10.15 16.65 26.66
CA MET A 103 -11.57 17.00 26.55
C MET A 103 -12.50 15.90 27.04
N GLN A 104 -12.16 14.62 26.80
CA GLN A 104 -12.91 13.51 27.40
C GLN A 104 -12.93 13.60 28.94
N ARG A 105 -11.82 13.99 29.56
CA ARG A 105 -11.77 14.24 31.01
C ARG A 105 -12.66 15.41 31.44
N GLN A 106 -12.66 16.51 30.67
CA GLN A 106 -13.49 17.68 30.98
C GLN A 106 -14.99 17.38 30.88
N GLN A 107 -15.41 16.59 29.88
CA GLN A 107 -16.82 16.17 29.74
C GLN A 107 -17.25 15.29 30.92
N LYS A 108 -16.46 14.28 31.29
CA LYS A 108 -16.77 13.40 32.44
C LYS A 108 -16.89 14.19 33.76
N CYS A 109 -15.98 15.13 34.04
CA CYS A 109 -16.05 15.97 35.24
C CYS A 109 -17.25 16.92 35.30
N SER A 110 -17.89 17.24 34.16
CA SER A 110 -19.03 18.16 34.13
C SER A 110 -20.35 17.50 34.54
N LEU A 111 -20.46 16.17 34.40
CA LEU A 111 -21.67 15.39 34.69
C LEU A 111 -21.78 14.96 36.15
N THR A 112 -20.65 14.89 36.89
CA THR A 112 -20.63 14.43 38.29
C THR A 112 -20.90 15.53 39.32
N ARG A 113 -21.21 16.76 38.90
CA ARG A 113 -21.27 17.92 39.80
C ARG A 113 -22.66 18.22 40.39
N ASP A 114 -23.69 17.46 40.03
CA ASP A 114 -25.09 17.67 40.48
C ASP A 114 -25.66 16.53 41.34
N GLY A 115 -24.86 15.56 41.79
CA GLY A 115 -25.31 14.43 42.62
C GLY A 115 -24.49 14.23 43.89
N ASP A 116 -25.05 14.62 45.04
CA ASP A 116 -24.48 14.46 46.39
C ASP A 116 -24.74 13.01 46.90
N TYR A 117 -24.14 12.02 46.24
CA TYR A 117 -24.22 10.62 46.65
C TYR A 117 -22.84 10.05 46.93
N ASP A 118 -22.55 9.87 48.23
CA ASP A 118 -21.43 9.13 48.81
C ASP A 118 -21.59 7.63 48.53
N ASP A 119 -21.41 7.19 47.28
CA ASP A 119 -21.25 5.76 46.99
C ASP A 119 -19.84 5.50 46.43
N GLU A 120 -19.11 4.64 47.15
CA GLU A 120 -17.83 4.05 46.79
C GLU A 120 -18.03 3.15 45.55
N GLU A 121 -18.19 3.74 44.36
CA GLU A 121 -18.29 2.96 43.12
C GLU A 121 -16.88 2.53 42.67
N GLU A 122 -16.67 1.22 42.75
CA GLU A 122 -15.62 0.47 42.07
C GLU A 122 -15.48 1.00 40.63
N GLU A 123 -14.24 1.29 40.20
CA GLU A 123 -13.90 1.53 38.80
C GLU A 123 -14.19 0.23 38.01
N GLU A 124 -15.46 -0.06 37.73
CA GLU A 124 -15.82 -0.96 36.66
C GLU A 124 -15.23 -0.34 35.39
N GLU A 125 -14.14 -0.93 34.91
CA GLU A 125 -13.63 -0.70 33.56
C GLU A 125 -14.78 -1.05 32.60
N GLU A 126 -15.68 -0.08 32.35
CA GLU A 126 -16.66 -0.19 31.28
C GLU A 126 -15.86 -0.61 30.05
N GLU A 127 -16.11 -1.81 29.56
CA GLU A 127 -15.60 -2.29 28.28
C GLU A 127 -16.18 -1.35 27.21
N GLU A 128 -15.55 -0.17 27.04
CA GLU A 128 -15.84 0.78 25.97
C GLU A 128 -15.84 -0.06 24.70
N ASP A 129 -17.01 -0.17 24.05
CA ASP A 129 -17.21 -1.04 22.89
C ASP A 129 -16.13 -0.69 21.87
N GLU A 130 -15.17 -1.60 21.67
CA GLU A 130 -13.98 -1.35 20.85
C GLU A 130 -14.38 -0.82 19.45
N ASP A 131 -15.62 -1.09 19.02
CA ASP A 131 -16.25 -0.75 17.74
C ASP A 131 -17.06 0.56 17.70
N ALA A 132 -17.06 1.37 18.75
CA ALA A 132 -17.66 2.70 18.69
C ALA A 132 -17.05 3.49 17.52
N PRO A 133 -17.85 3.96 16.54
CA PRO A 133 -17.33 4.73 15.44
C PRO A 133 -16.68 5.98 16.01
N PRO A 134 -15.43 6.27 15.64
CA PRO A 134 -14.79 7.50 16.09
C PRO A 134 -15.64 8.72 15.73
N PRO A 135 -15.64 9.76 16.58
CA PRO A 135 -16.50 10.92 16.39
C PRO A 135 -16.24 11.57 15.03
N LYS A 136 -17.30 12.09 14.41
CA LYS A 136 -17.15 12.77 13.11
C LYS A 136 -16.27 14.00 13.30
N LEU A 137 -15.50 14.37 12.26
CA LEU A 137 -14.63 15.56 12.33
C LEU A 137 -15.41 16.84 12.68
N GLN A 138 -16.70 16.91 12.31
CA GLN A 138 -17.61 18.02 12.62
C GLN A 138 -18.05 18.08 14.09
N GLU A 139 -17.89 16.98 14.82
CA GLU A 139 -18.18 16.86 16.26
C GLU A 139 -16.92 17.10 17.10
N MET A 140 -15.77 17.32 16.46
CA MET A 140 -14.52 17.68 17.12
C MET A 140 -14.61 19.13 17.61
N PHE A 141 -14.03 19.38 18.78
CA PHE A 141 -13.91 20.74 19.27
C PHE A 141 -12.96 21.55 18.39
N GLU A 142 -13.14 22.88 18.40
CA GLU A 142 -12.37 23.83 17.59
C GLU A 142 -10.85 23.58 17.64
N ALA A 143 -10.31 23.35 18.85
CA ALA A 143 -8.87 23.10 19.03
C ALA A 143 -8.37 21.84 18.30
N GLN A 144 -9.15 20.76 18.31
CA GLN A 144 -8.77 19.55 17.58
C GLN A 144 -8.94 19.71 16.08
N ARG A 145 -9.99 20.42 15.66
CA ARG A 145 -10.23 20.71 14.25
C ARG A 145 -9.03 21.48 13.67
N LEU A 146 -8.55 22.50 14.37
CA LEU A 146 -7.36 23.25 13.97
C LEU A 146 -6.09 22.37 13.87
N ILE A 147 -5.84 21.50 14.85
CA ILE A 147 -4.70 20.56 14.78
C ILE A 147 -4.84 19.60 13.60
N ALA A 148 -6.05 19.08 13.36
CA ALA A 148 -6.33 18.17 12.25
C ALA A 148 -6.18 18.86 10.89
N GLU A 149 -6.66 20.10 10.74
CA GLU A 149 -6.50 20.92 9.54
C GLU A 149 -5.03 21.25 9.27
N ASP A 150 -4.27 21.64 10.29
CA ASP A 150 -2.82 21.87 10.18
C ASP A 150 -2.08 20.58 9.77
N PHE A 151 -2.48 19.43 10.32
CA PHE A 151 -1.94 18.13 9.92
C PHE A 151 -2.25 17.81 8.46
N LYS A 152 -3.52 17.96 8.02
CA LYS A 152 -3.92 17.76 6.62
C LYS A 152 -3.11 18.64 5.69
N ARG A 153 -3.00 19.93 6.01
CA ARG A 153 -2.21 20.88 5.23
C ARG A 153 -0.77 20.41 5.09
N TYR A 154 -0.12 20.08 6.20
CA TYR A 154 1.25 19.59 6.20
C TYR A 154 1.43 18.30 5.35
N MET A 155 0.46 17.38 5.39
CA MET A 155 0.47 16.16 4.57
C MET A 155 0.32 16.47 3.07
N TYR A 156 -0.63 17.33 2.70
CA TYR A 156 -0.81 17.72 1.30
C TYR A 156 0.38 18.53 0.77
N GLU A 157 1.01 19.38 1.59
CA GLU A 157 2.24 20.08 1.22
C GLU A 157 3.40 19.09 0.97
N HIS A 158 3.55 18.07 1.82
CA HIS A 158 4.60 17.05 1.67
C HIS A 158 4.44 16.21 0.39
N SER A 159 3.22 15.81 0.08
CA SER A 159 2.90 14.92 -1.05
C SER A 159 2.32 15.66 -2.26
N LEU A 160 2.46 16.99 -2.33
CA LEU A 160 1.81 17.84 -3.34
C LEU A 160 2.12 17.37 -4.77
N GLN A 161 3.38 17.06 -5.06
CA GLN A 161 3.78 16.59 -6.39
C GLN A 161 3.06 15.28 -6.74
N LYS A 162 3.03 14.30 -5.83
CA LYS A 162 2.36 13.01 -6.05
C LYS A 162 0.84 13.19 -6.15
N LEU A 163 0.25 14.08 -5.37
CA LEU A 163 -1.18 14.42 -5.45
C LEU A 163 -1.52 15.01 -6.83
N LEU A 164 -0.77 16.00 -7.29
CA LEU A 164 -0.98 16.60 -8.61
C LEU A 164 -0.84 15.55 -9.73
N GLN A 165 0.14 14.66 -9.63
CA GLN A 165 0.28 13.54 -10.58
C GLN A 165 -0.94 12.63 -10.59
N ARG A 166 -1.47 12.27 -9.40
CA ARG A 166 -2.66 11.42 -9.28
C ARG A 166 -3.90 12.11 -9.84
N LEU A 167 -4.08 13.41 -9.59
CA LEU A 167 -5.19 14.21 -10.14
C LEU A 167 -5.13 14.30 -11.67
N HIS A 168 -3.95 14.58 -12.23
CA HIS A 168 -3.80 14.67 -13.69
C HIS A 168 -3.75 13.29 -14.37
N GLY A 169 -3.61 12.19 -13.61
CA GLY A 169 -3.36 10.84 -14.13
C GLY A 169 -1.95 10.73 -14.69
N GLY A 170 -1.13 9.84 -14.11
CA GLY A 170 0.32 9.75 -14.35
C GLY A 170 0.79 9.41 -15.77
N SER A 171 -0.10 9.41 -16.78
CA SER A 171 0.25 9.15 -18.18
C SER A 171 0.02 10.38 -19.07
N PRO A 172 0.99 10.74 -19.94
CA PRO A 172 0.83 11.83 -20.91
C PRO A 172 -0.19 11.53 -22.02
N GLU A 173 -0.62 10.27 -22.20
CA GLU A 173 -1.46 9.86 -23.33
C GLU A 173 -2.97 9.97 -23.05
N ARG A 174 -3.39 9.83 -21.79
CA ARG A 174 -4.75 10.10 -21.30
C ARG A 174 -4.70 10.43 -19.81
N THR A 175 -5.22 11.59 -19.43
CA THR A 175 -5.42 11.92 -18.02
C THR A 175 -6.53 11.01 -17.47
N GLY A 176 -6.32 10.43 -16.28
CA GLY A 176 -7.31 9.53 -15.67
C GLY A 176 -8.67 10.22 -15.45
N PHE A 177 -8.65 11.56 -15.33
CA PHE A 177 -9.85 12.38 -15.29
C PHE A 177 -10.66 12.36 -16.60
N GLU A 178 -10.02 12.34 -17.77
CA GLU A 178 -10.74 12.23 -19.05
C GLU A 178 -11.33 10.82 -19.22
N SER A 179 -10.66 9.78 -18.73
CA SER A 179 -11.27 8.44 -18.64
C SER A 179 -12.52 8.44 -17.78
N LEU A 180 -12.49 9.12 -16.62
CA LEU A 180 -13.65 9.27 -15.75
C LEU A 180 -14.80 9.99 -16.45
N LYS A 181 -14.54 11.06 -17.21
CA LYS A 181 -15.57 11.77 -18.00
C LYS A 181 -16.18 10.88 -19.08
N LEU A 182 -15.39 10.07 -19.76
CA LEU A 182 -15.89 9.11 -20.75
C LEU A 182 -16.82 8.06 -20.13
N VAL A 183 -16.47 7.54 -18.96
CA VAL A 183 -17.29 6.57 -18.23
C VAL A 183 -18.56 7.20 -17.68
N LYS A 184 -18.49 8.46 -17.24
CA LYS A 184 -19.64 9.22 -16.75
C LYS A 184 -20.79 9.28 -17.77
N ASP A 185 -20.52 9.39 -19.07
CA ASP A 185 -21.60 9.48 -20.06
C ASP A 185 -22.20 8.11 -20.46
N ASN A 186 -21.79 7.03 -19.80
CA ASN A 186 -22.18 5.67 -20.14
C ASN A 186 -23.53 5.26 -19.52
N LYS A 187 -24.51 4.93 -20.38
CA LYS A 187 -25.87 4.51 -19.99
C LYS A 187 -25.95 3.18 -19.24
N LEU A 188 -24.86 2.43 -19.11
CA LEU A 188 -24.83 1.13 -18.42
C LEU A 188 -24.72 1.26 -16.89
N LEU A 189 -24.39 2.44 -16.37
CA LEU A 189 -24.31 2.68 -14.93
C LEU A 189 -25.70 2.69 -14.29
N SER A 190 -25.80 2.17 -13.06
CA SER A 190 -27.00 2.38 -12.27
C SER A 190 -27.22 3.88 -12.03
N LYS A 191 -28.47 4.29 -11.79
CA LYS A 191 -28.79 5.69 -11.46
C LYS A 191 -27.99 6.20 -10.24
N LYS A 192 -27.74 5.32 -9.26
CA LYS A 192 -26.95 5.67 -8.06
C LYS A 192 -25.47 5.88 -8.40
N SER A 193 -24.87 4.95 -9.16
CA SER A 193 -23.48 5.04 -9.63
C SER A 193 -23.28 6.30 -10.46
N GLN A 194 -24.21 6.58 -11.36
CA GLN A 194 -24.21 7.77 -12.21
C GLN A 194 -24.21 9.06 -11.36
N GLN A 195 -25.12 9.15 -10.38
CA GLN A 195 -25.20 10.32 -9.50
C GLN A 195 -23.91 10.53 -8.69
N SER A 196 -23.30 9.43 -8.22
CA SER A 196 -22.05 9.48 -7.46
C SER A 196 -20.90 9.96 -8.35
N LEU A 197 -20.77 9.41 -9.56
CA LEU A 197 -19.78 9.83 -10.54
C LEU A 197 -19.98 11.27 -11.01
N ASP A 198 -21.22 11.70 -11.22
CA ASP A 198 -21.56 13.07 -11.58
C ASP A 198 -21.04 14.04 -10.52
N LYS A 199 -21.28 13.72 -9.25
CA LYS A 199 -20.82 14.54 -8.13
C LYS A 199 -19.31 14.50 -7.95
N ILE A 200 -18.67 13.34 -8.09
CA ILE A 200 -17.20 13.22 -8.06
C ILE A 200 -16.57 14.10 -9.16
N VAL A 201 -17.10 14.06 -10.38
CA VAL A 201 -16.59 14.88 -11.49
C VAL A 201 -16.79 16.37 -11.22
N GLU A 202 -17.95 16.78 -10.69
CA GLU A 202 -18.22 18.16 -10.29
C GLU A 202 -17.20 18.67 -9.26
N VAL A 203 -16.99 17.91 -8.18
CA VAL A 203 -16.07 18.27 -7.09
C VAL A 203 -14.62 18.25 -7.58
N LEU A 204 -14.23 17.30 -8.44
CA LEU A 204 -12.89 17.30 -9.05
C LEU A 204 -12.65 18.55 -9.90
N ASN A 205 -13.64 19.04 -10.65
CA ASN A 205 -13.49 20.30 -11.39
C ASN A 205 -13.25 21.48 -10.43
N SER A 206 -13.97 21.55 -9.31
CA SER A 206 -13.72 22.55 -8.25
C SER A 206 -12.28 22.49 -7.75
N VAL A 207 -11.77 21.29 -7.44
CA VAL A 207 -10.37 21.08 -7.04
C VAL A 207 -9.38 21.57 -8.12
N PHE A 208 -9.63 21.28 -9.40
CA PHE A 208 -8.79 21.77 -10.49
C PHE A 208 -8.82 23.29 -10.62
N GLU A 209 -9.98 23.93 -10.42
CA GLU A 209 -10.12 25.38 -10.42
C GLU A 209 -9.30 26.04 -9.30
N LEU A 210 -9.32 25.46 -8.09
CA LEU A 210 -8.50 25.92 -6.95
C LEU A 210 -6.99 25.84 -7.24
N PHE A 211 -6.52 24.76 -7.86
CA PHE A 211 -5.12 24.63 -8.28
C PHE A 211 -4.75 25.58 -9.41
N ALA A 212 -5.64 25.80 -10.38
CA ALA A 212 -5.42 26.75 -11.45
C ALA A 212 -5.28 28.18 -10.92
N ALA A 213 -6.12 28.56 -9.95
CA ALA A 213 -6.04 29.85 -9.26
C ALA A 213 -4.74 30.01 -8.45
N SER A 214 -4.23 28.90 -7.91
CA SER A 214 -3.04 28.87 -7.06
C SER A 214 -1.74 28.56 -7.81
N SER A 215 -1.72 28.60 -9.16
CA SER A 215 -0.54 28.27 -9.98
C SER A 215 0.05 26.88 -9.69
N ASN A 216 -0.80 25.89 -9.44
CA ASN A 216 -0.45 24.54 -9.01
C ASN A 216 0.28 24.46 -7.64
N GLU A 217 0.25 25.52 -6.84
CA GLU A 217 0.56 25.45 -5.42
C GLU A 217 -0.67 24.98 -4.62
N LEU A 218 -0.45 24.50 -3.41
CA LEU A 218 -1.55 24.24 -2.48
C LEU A 218 -2.27 25.57 -2.16
N PRO A 219 -3.62 25.61 -2.22
CA PRO A 219 -4.37 26.79 -1.84
C PRO A 219 -4.06 27.23 -0.39
N LYS A 220 -4.29 28.51 -0.08
CA LYS A 220 -3.95 29.12 1.22
C LYS A 220 -5.20 29.77 1.81
N GLY A 221 -5.28 29.83 3.14
CA GLY A 221 -6.41 30.49 3.82
C GLY A 221 -7.71 29.73 3.63
N GLU A 222 -8.80 30.45 3.33
CA GLU A 222 -10.14 29.87 3.13
C GLU A 222 -10.17 28.85 1.98
N ASP A 223 -9.45 29.13 0.88
CA ASP A 223 -9.37 28.24 -0.28
C ASP A 223 -8.78 26.85 0.07
N PHE A 224 -7.92 26.77 1.11
CA PHE A 224 -7.41 25.49 1.59
C PHE A 224 -8.51 24.68 2.29
N GLY A 225 -9.37 25.36 3.04
CA GLY A 225 -10.52 24.73 3.70
C GLY A 225 -11.45 24.10 2.67
N ASP A 226 -11.80 24.85 1.62
CA ASP A 226 -12.62 24.38 0.51
C ASP A 226 -11.96 23.19 -0.21
N PHE A 227 -10.67 23.30 -0.53
CA PHE A 227 -9.89 22.20 -1.11
C PHE A 227 -9.93 20.93 -0.23
N SER A 228 -9.70 21.07 1.09
CA SER A 228 -9.69 19.93 1.99
C SER A 228 -11.08 19.27 2.08
N LEU A 229 -12.15 20.07 2.13
CA LEU A 229 -13.52 19.56 2.17
C LEU A 229 -13.90 18.84 0.87
N ASP A 230 -13.53 19.39 -0.28
CA ASP A 230 -13.80 18.79 -1.58
C ASP A 230 -13.08 17.44 -1.73
N ILE A 231 -11.82 17.37 -1.32
CA ILE A 231 -11.05 16.13 -1.36
C ILE A 231 -11.60 15.07 -0.39
N ASP A 232 -12.00 15.46 0.82
CA ASP A 232 -12.67 14.54 1.77
C ASP A 232 -14.01 14.04 1.20
N LEU A 233 -14.77 14.89 0.52
CA LEU A 233 -16.03 14.54 -0.12
C LEU A 233 -15.81 13.54 -1.27
N ILE A 234 -14.77 13.74 -2.10
CA ILE A 234 -14.39 12.77 -3.15
C ILE A 234 -14.06 11.41 -2.52
N ASP A 235 -13.25 11.38 -1.47
CA ASP A 235 -12.90 10.14 -0.76
C ASP A 235 -14.16 9.40 -0.26
N ALA A 236 -15.07 10.12 0.40
CA ALA A 236 -16.32 9.55 0.90
C ALA A 236 -17.21 8.99 -0.23
N LEU A 237 -17.39 9.73 -1.32
CA LEU A 237 -18.19 9.30 -2.47
C LEU A 237 -17.59 8.09 -3.18
N VAL A 238 -16.26 8.03 -3.29
CA VAL A 238 -15.56 6.88 -3.89
C VAL A 238 -15.72 5.63 -3.02
N HIS A 239 -15.59 5.74 -1.69
CA HIS A 239 -15.82 4.62 -0.78
C HIS A 239 -17.27 4.12 -0.85
N GLU A 240 -18.26 5.01 -0.83
CA GLU A 240 -19.67 4.63 -0.99
C GLU A 240 -19.90 3.89 -2.32
N MET A 241 -19.34 4.43 -3.40
CA MET A 241 -19.47 3.83 -4.72
C MET A 241 -18.78 2.46 -4.84
N PHE A 242 -17.60 2.29 -4.23
CA PHE A 242 -16.90 0.99 -4.21
C PHE A 242 -17.61 -0.04 -3.33
N ASP A 243 -18.30 0.40 -2.29
CA ASP A 243 -19.06 -0.48 -1.43
C ASP A 243 -20.30 -1.04 -2.13
N ASP A 244 -20.94 -0.27 -3.00
CA ASP A 244 -22.20 -0.65 -3.63
C ASP A 244 -22.05 -1.15 -5.08
N CYS A 245 -21.13 -0.57 -5.86
CA CYS A 245 -21.19 -0.64 -7.32
C CYS A 245 -19.83 -0.91 -7.99
N ILE A 246 -18.82 -1.40 -7.27
CA ILE A 246 -17.47 -1.64 -7.85
C ILE A 246 -17.48 -2.59 -9.06
N GLY A 247 -18.42 -3.55 -9.10
CA GLY A 247 -18.59 -4.47 -10.22
C GLY A 247 -19.02 -3.77 -11.52
N GLU A 248 -19.83 -2.71 -11.43
CA GLU A 248 -20.25 -1.91 -12.59
C GLU A 248 -19.06 -1.17 -13.19
N LEU A 249 -18.22 -0.56 -12.34
CA LEU A 249 -17.02 0.16 -12.76
C LEU A 249 -16.00 -0.78 -13.41
N HIS A 250 -15.75 -1.95 -12.83
CA HIS A 250 -14.83 -2.93 -13.41
C HIS A 250 -15.29 -3.43 -14.78
N HIS A 251 -16.60 -3.66 -14.94
CA HIS A 251 -17.17 -4.03 -16.22
C HIS A 251 -16.99 -2.92 -17.27
N LEU A 252 -17.13 -1.66 -16.86
CA LEU A 252 -16.93 -0.51 -17.74
C LEU A 252 -15.47 -0.27 -18.10
N ASP A 253 -14.55 -0.39 -17.13
CA ASP A 253 -13.11 -0.32 -17.37
C ASP A 253 -12.71 -1.34 -18.43
N SER A 254 -13.22 -2.58 -18.33
CA SER A 254 -12.99 -3.64 -19.31
C SER A 254 -13.57 -3.32 -20.70
N LEU A 255 -14.80 -2.79 -20.78
CA LEU A 255 -15.45 -2.48 -22.07
C LEU A 255 -14.83 -1.28 -22.79
N SER A 256 -14.45 -0.26 -22.02
CA SER A 256 -13.97 1.02 -22.55
C SER A 256 -12.44 1.11 -22.64
N ASN A 257 -11.74 0.08 -22.18
CA ASN A 257 -10.29 0.07 -21.99
C ASN A 257 -9.85 1.33 -21.22
N THR A 258 -10.57 1.64 -20.14
CA THR A 258 -10.28 2.75 -19.23
C THR A 258 -9.78 2.21 -17.90
N GLN A 259 -9.15 3.08 -17.11
CA GLN A 259 -8.60 2.73 -15.79
C GLN A 259 -9.30 3.56 -14.70
N THR A 260 -10.61 3.70 -14.78
CA THR A 260 -11.40 4.60 -13.93
C THR A 260 -11.35 4.16 -12.47
N THR A 261 -11.50 2.86 -12.20
CA THR A 261 -11.41 2.31 -10.84
C THR A 261 -10.04 2.57 -10.24
N ARG A 262 -8.98 2.41 -11.05
CA ARG A 262 -7.59 2.67 -10.63
C ARG A 262 -7.38 4.16 -10.35
N TYR A 263 -7.79 5.03 -11.26
CA TYR A 263 -7.69 6.48 -11.09
C TYR A 263 -8.37 6.96 -9.80
N LEU A 264 -9.60 6.50 -9.54
CA LEU A 264 -10.33 6.90 -8.32
C LEU A 264 -9.64 6.42 -7.05
N LYS A 265 -9.11 5.18 -7.04
CA LYS A 265 -8.27 4.68 -5.93
C LYS A 265 -7.03 5.54 -5.71
N GLU A 266 -6.36 5.92 -6.80
CA GLU A 266 -5.14 6.70 -6.74
C GLU A 266 -5.41 8.12 -6.20
N VAL A 267 -6.43 8.81 -6.71
CA VAL A 267 -6.80 10.17 -6.27
C VAL A 267 -7.17 10.21 -4.79
N THR A 268 -7.88 9.20 -4.27
CA THR A 268 -8.32 9.19 -2.88
C THR A 268 -7.33 8.58 -1.90
N SER A 269 -6.30 7.86 -2.38
CA SER A 269 -5.35 7.13 -1.54
C SER A 269 -4.68 7.96 -0.45
N LEU A 270 -4.26 9.20 -0.77
CA LEU A 270 -3.60 10.09 0.20
C LEU A 270 -4.60 10.53 1.28
N THR A 271 -5.76 11.01 0.88
CA THR A 271 -6.83 11.48 1.77
C THR A 271 -7.33 10.37 2.68
N SER A 272 -7.57 9.18 2.12
CA SER A 272 -7.88 7.96 2.86
C SER A 272 -6.83 7.68 3.94
N SER A 273 -5.55 7.79 3.61
CA SER A 273 -4.45 7.52 4.54
C SER A 273 -4.37 8.56 5.65
N ILE A 274 -4.48 9.85 5.30
CA ILE A 274 -4.56 10.96 6.27
C ILE A 274 -5.74 10.75 7.22
N GLY A 275 -6.92 10.41 6.68
CA GLY A 275 -8.11 10.09 7.45
C GLY A 275 -7.87 8.94 8.43
N ILE A 276 -7.29 7.82 7.98
CA ILE A 276 -6.95 6.68 8.84
C ILE A 276 -6.05 7.10 10.01
N LEU A 277 -5.01 7.92 9.75
CA LEU A 277 -4.09 8.38 10.79
C LEU A 277 -4.78 9.32 11.78
N LEU A 278 -5.64 10.24 11.31
CA LEU A 278 -6.47 11.08 12.17
C LEU A 278 -7.39 10.24 13.05
N MET A 279 -8.10 9.26 12.47
CA MET A 279 -8.97 8.33 13.22
C MET A 279 -8.18 7.54 14.27
N TYR A 280 -6.95 7.17 13.95
CA TYR A 280 -6.07 6.45 14.86
C TYR A 280 -5.67 7.31 16.06
N ALA A 281 -5.35 8.58 15.83
CA ALA A 281 -4.95 9.51 16.90
C ALA A 281 -6.09 9.81 17.90
N ILE A 282 -7.33 9.85 17.42
CA ILE A 282 -8.51 10.12 18.28
C ILE A 282 -9.13 8.85 18.88
N SER A 283 -8.74 7.66 18.43
CA SER A 283 -9.27 6.40 18.97
C SER A 283 -8.73 6.16 20.39
N PRO A 284 -9.59 6.03 21.43
CA PRO A 284 -9.15 5.87 22.83
C PRO A 284 -8.15 4.73 23.02
N HIS A 285 -8.45 3.54 22.48
CA HIS A 285 -7.61 2.34 22.62
C HIS A 285 -6.30 2.41 21.82
N LEU A 286 -6.35 2.88 20.58
CA LEU A 286 -5.13 2.94 19.75
C LEU A 286 -4.22 4.04 20.25
N ARG A 287 -4.78 5.18 20.64
CA ARG A 287 -4.02 6.26 21.25
C ARG A 287 -3.39 5.83 22.57
N SER A 288 -4.13 5.22 23.50
CA SER A 288 -3.58 4.78 24.79
C SER A 288 -2.45 3.77 24.59
N ARG A 289 -2.61 2.86 23.63
CA ARG A 289 -1.65 1.82 23.32
C ARG A 289 -0.39 2.34 22.63
N PHE A 290 -0.52 3.28 21.69
CA PHE A 290 0.57 3.64 20.77
C PHE A 290 1.08 5.06 20.92
N LEU A 291 0.27 6.04 21.34
CA LEU A 291 0.67 7.45 21.39
C LEU A 291 0.93 7.93 22.83
N CYS A 292 0.00 7.67 23.75
CA CYS A 292 0.06 8.22 25.11
C CYS A 292 1.26 7.65 25.88
N GLY A 293 2.15 8.55 26.33
CA GLY A 293 3.32 8.19 27.14
C GLY A 293 4.37 7.37 26.39
N LYS A 294 4.31 7.32 25.04
CA LYS A 294 5.28 6.58 24.22
C LYS A 294 6.27 7.54 23.57
N HIS A 295 7.54 7.15 23.59
CA HIS A 295 8.57 7.78 22.77
C HIS A 295 8.65 7.12 21.40
N LEU A 296 8.81 7.92 20.34
CA LEU A 296 9.05 7.39 19.01
C LEU A 296 10.55 7.09 18.80
N GLY A 297 10.87 5.84 18.47
CA GLY A 297 12.13 5.44 17.86
C GLY A 297 11.94 5.23 16.36
N ILE A 298 12.92 5.64 15.56
CA ILE A 298 12.94 5.39 14.12
C ILE A 298 14.23 4.63 13.79
N GLU A 299 14.07 3.49 13.15
CA GLU A 299 15.13 2.70 12.54
C GLU A 299 14.89 2.65 11.03
N TYR A 300 15.96 2.53 10.24
CA TYR A 300 15.83 2.41 8.80
C TYR A 300 16.76 1.33 8.25
N VAL A 301 16.27 0.66 7.21
CA VAL A 301 17.01 -0.38 6.50
C VAL A 301 17.74 0.27 5.32
N PRO A 302 19.07 0.15 5.23
CA PRO A 302 19.82 0.67 4.11
C PRO A 302 19.41 -0.05 2.81
N SER A 303 19.18 0.71 1.74
CA SER A 303 18.90 0.11 0.44
C SER A 303 20.18 -0.48 -0.14
N LYS A 304 20.10 -1.72 -0.60
CA LYS A 304 21.21 -2.43 -1.23
C LYS A 304 20.87 -2.68 -2.69
N GLN A 305 21.46 -1.88 -3.56
CA GLN A 305 21.47 -2.15 -4.99
C GLN A 305 22.52 -3.22 -5.29
N CYS A 306 22.09 -4.23 -6.06
CA CYS A 306 22.93 -5.35 -6.45
C CYS A 306 23.00 -5.41 -7.97
N ASN A 307 24.18 -5.70 -8.48
CA ASN A 307 24.37 -5.98 -9.88
C ASN A 307 23.84 -7.39 -10.19
N LEU A 308 22.87 -7.48 -11.10
CA LEU A 308 22.37 -8.73 -11.62
C LEU A 308 23.04 -9.01 -12.96
N GLU A 309 23.84 -10.07 -13.01
CA GLU A 309 24.43 -10.56 -14.25
C GLU A 309 23.34 -11.24 -15.09
N LEU A 310 23.11 -10.70 -16.27
CA LEU A 310 22.17 -11.26 -17.23
C LEU A 310 22.87 -12.30 -18.12
N PRO A 311 22.13 -13.35 -18.53
CA PRO A 311 22.58 -14.21 -19.61
C PRO A 311 22.92 -13.37 -20.86
N SER A 312 24.07 -13.63 -21.48
CA SER A 312 24.64 -12.76 -22.53
C SER A 312 23.93 -12.89 -23.88
N THR A 313 23.24 -14.02 -24.11
CA THR A 313 22.53 -14.30 -25.34
C THR A 313 21.15 -14.89 -25.06
N PRO A 314 20.19 -14.78 -26.01
CA PRO A 314 18.91 -15.50 -25.92
C PRO A 314 19.06 -17.01 -25.70
N GLU A 315 20.11 -17.61 -26.28
CA GLU A 315 20.41 -19.03 -26.13
C GLU A 315 20.71 -19.41 -24.67
N ASP A 316 21.28 -18.49 -23.89
CA ASP A 316 21.59 -18.71 -22.48
C ASP A 316 20.33 -18.71 -21.59
N TYR A 317 19.22 -18.17 -22.06
CA TYR A 317 17.92 -18.27 -21.36
C TYR A 317 17.22 -19.61 -21.58
N LYS A 318 17.55 -20.36 -22.65
CA LYS A 318 17.00 -21.70 -22.92
C LYS A 318 17.12 -22.67 -21.75
N PRO A 319 18.30 -22.88 -21.14
CA PRO A 319 18.42 -23.80 -20.02
C PRO A 319 17.59 -23.35 -18.80
N ILE A 320 17.44 -22.04 -18.57
CA ILE A 320 16.65 -21.48 -17.47
C ILE A 320 15.17 -21.78 -17.68
N ALA A 321 14.62 -21.40 -18.84
CA ALA A 321 13.25 -21.69 -19.21
C ALA A 321 12.96 -23.20 -19.19
N LYS A 322 13.84 -24.01 -19.80
CA LYS A 322 13.71 -25.48 -19.81
C LYS A 322 13.68 -26.05 -18.41
N SER A 323 14.53 -25.57 -17.49
CA SER A 323 14.56 -26.01 -16.10
C SER A 323 13.23 -25.68 -15.38
N ALA A 324 12.70 -24.47 -15.56
CA ALA A 324 11.40 -24.07 -15.01
C ALA A 324 10.27 -24.98 -15.50
N LEU A 325 10.19 -25.22 -16.81
CA LEU A 325 9.15 -26.08 -17.42
C LEU A 325 9.28 -27.54 -16.99
N THR A 326 10.50 -28.07 -16.92
CA THR A 326 10.76 -29.45 -16.48
C THR A 326 10.38 -29.64 -15.00
N SER A 327 10.58 -28.61 -14.17
CA SER A 327 10.26 -28.67 -12.74
C SER A 327 8.77 -28.84 -12.44
N GLN A 328 7.89 -28.42 -13.36
CA GLN A 328 6.43 -28.48 -13.18
C GLN A 328 5.80 -29.80 -13.62
N ARG A 329 6.59 -30.79 -14.07
CA ARG A 329 6.18 -32.16 -14.48
C ARG A 329 5.06 -32.24 -15.55
N SER A 330 4.56 -31.13 -16.06
CA SER A 330 3.34 -31.07 -16.86
C SER A 330 3.68 -30.78 -18.35
N TYR A 331 3.24 -31.69 -19.23
CA TYR A 331 2.98 -31.51 -20.68
C TYR A 331 4.10 -31.15 -21.70
N TRP A 332 5.34 -30.83 -21.31
CA TRP A 332 6.38 -30.38 -22.26
C TRP A 332 7.12 -31.48 -23.07
N ASN A 333 6.42 -32.56 -23.45
CA ASN A 333 6.99 -33.64 -24.27
C ASN A 333 6.79 -33.48 -25.80
N ASN A 334 6.14 -32.41 -26.28
CA ASN A 334 5.98 -32.20 -27.72
C ASN A 334 7.04 -31.23 -28.27
N GLU A 335 7.99 -31.80 -29.02
CA GLU A 335 9.01 -31.08 -29.77
C GLU A 335 8.44 -30.56 -31.09
N GLY A 336 8.21 -29.25 -31.20
CA GLY A 336 7.97 -28.66 -32.53
C GLY A 336 7.41 -27.25 -32.51
N LYS A 337 8.22 -26.30 -33.00
CA LYS A 337 7.87 -24.96 -33.52
C LYS A 337 7.42 -23.85 -32.54
N SER A 338 6.80 -24.14 -31.40
CA SER A 338 6.44 -23.09 -30.42
C SER A 338 7.63 -22.62 -29.54
N ARG A 339 8.79 -23.27 -29.64
CA ARG A 339 9.99 -22.97 -28.83
C ARG A 339 10.66 -21.62 -29.13
N ASP A 340 10.53 -21.12 -30.36
CA ASP A 340 11.31 -19.96 -30.80
C ASP A 340 10.59 -18.61 -30.57
N HIS A 341 9.26 -18.59 -30.34
CA HIS A 341 8.51 -17.35 -30.10
C HIS A 341 8.52 -16.87 -28.64
N ILE A 342 8.45 -17.79 -27.66
CA ILE A 342 8.50 -17.43 -26.22
C ILE A 342 9.85 -16.78 -25.84
N MET A 343 10.89 -16.97 -26.66
CA MET A 343 12.24 -16.40 -26.45
C MET A 343 12.54 -15.13 -27.25
N GLN A 344 11.59 -14.63 -28.05
CA GLN A 344 11.77 -13.38 -28.79
C GLN A 344 11.58 -12.13 -27.93
N TYR A 345 11.09 -12.27 -26.69
CA TYR A 345 10.84 -11.14 -25.81
C TYR A 345 12.10 -10.71 -25.02
N TYR A 346 12.76 -9.68 -25.57
CA TYR A 346 12.97 -8.34 -24.99
C TYR A 346 14.09 -7.96 -24.02
N HIS A 347 14.92 -8.85 -23.47
CA HIS A 347 16.18 -8.41 -22.83
C HIS A 347 17.45 -8.62 -23.68
N ALA A 348 17.30 -9.22 -24.86
CA ALA A 348 18.34 -9.38 -25.85
C ALA A 348 18.44 -8.19 -26.82
N ASN A 349 18.46 -6.96 -26.31
CA ASN A 349 19.10 -5.90 -27.09
C ASN A 349 20.59 -6.25 -27.10
N PRO A 350 21.23 -6.59 -28.23
CA PRO A 350 22.67 -6.92 -28.25
C PRO A 350 23.56 -5.76 -27.77
N ASN A 351 22.98 -4.58 -27.57
CA ASN A 351 23.61 -3.40 -26.98
C ASN A 351 23.30 -3.20 -25.49
N SER A 352 22.51 -4.06 -24.83
CA SER A 352 22.27 -3.96 -23.39
C SER A 352 23.52 -4.36 -22.62
N THR A 353 23.80 -3.66 -21.51
CA THR A 353 24.90 -4.03 -20.63
C THR A 353 24.60 -5.39 -19.99
N PRO A 354 25.58 -6.32 -19.91
CA PRO A 354 25.38 -7.65 -19.33
C PRO A 354 25.08 -7.63 -17.83
N VAL A 355 25.12 -6.45 -17.21
CA VAL A 355 24.83 -6.22 -15.81
C VAL A 355 23.71 -5.19 -15.73
N VAL A 356 22.65 -5.54 -15.03
CA VAL A 356 21.54 -4.65 -14.73
C VAL A 356 21.49 -4.40 -13.22
N PRO A 357 21.41 -3.14 -12.78
CA PRO A 357 21.20 -2.86 -11.36
C PRO A 357 19.81 -3.34 -10.93
N ALA A 358 19.76 -4.27 -9.99
CA ALA A 358 18.54 -4.81 -9.39
C ALA A 358 18.46 -4.42 -7.91
N LEU A 359 17.24 -4.25 -7.41
CA LEU A 359 16.97 -3.90 -6.02
C LEU A 359 16.18 -5.00 -5.33
N VAL A 360 16.49 -5.22 -4.05
CA VAL A 360 15.57 -5.94 -3.17
C VAL A 360 14.49 -4.92 -2.78
N HIS A 361 13.24 -5.21 -3.13
CA HIS A 361 12.14 -4.30 -2.79
C HIS A 361 11.99 -4.12 -1.27
N CYS A 362 11.51 -2.96 -0.87
CA CYS A 362 11.52 -2.47 0.50
C CYS A 362 10.88 -3.42 1.52
N GLU A 363 9.77 -4.09 1.20
CA GLU A 363 9.11 -5.03 2.11
C GLU A 363 9.95 -6.29 2.35
N CYS A 364 10.62 -6.79 1.30
CA CYS A 364 11.52 -7.94 1.41
C CYS A 364 12.80 -7.56 2.17
N ALA A 365 13.36 -6.37 1.88
CA ALA A 365 14.52 -5.85 2.58
C ALA A 365 14.24 -5.66 4.08
N LEU A 366 13.07 -5.11 4.41
CA LEU A 366 12.62 -4.91 5.78
C LEU A 366 12.47 -6.23 6.52
N ILE A 367 11.77 -7.20 5.96
CA ILE A 367 11.63 -8.53 6.58
C ILE A 367 13.00 -9.20 6.75
N SER A 368 13.89 -9.10 5.76
CA SER A 368 15.25 -9.65 5.88
C SER A 368 16.04 -9.02 7.02
N TYR A 369 15.87 -7.72 7.25
CA TYR A 369 16.46 -7.03 8.39
C TYR A 369 15.88 -7.52 9.72
N LEU A 370 14.55 -7.63 9.80
CA LEU A 370 13.86 -8.10 11.00
C LEU A 370 14.22 -9.54 11.38
N LEU A 371 14.55 -10.38 10.40
CA LEU A 371 15.00 -11.76 10.61
C LEU A 371 16.46 -11.85 11.10
N LYS A 372 17.31 -10.85 10.85
CA LYS A 372 18.72 -10.86 11.27
C LYS A 372 18.92 -10.46 12.72
N GLY A 373 18.02 -9.64 13.27
CA GLY A 373 18.18 -9.13 14.62
C GLY A 373 17.51 -10.03 15.66
N ASP A 374 18.15 -10.20 16.81
CA ASP A 374 17.47 -10.52 18.07
C ASP A 374 16.66 -9.28 18.52
N ILE A 375 15.64 -8.94 17.75
CA ILE A 375 14.80 -7.77 18.00
C ILE A 375 13.84 -8.12 19.13
N SER A 376 14.04 -7.47 20.28
CA SER A 376 13.17 -7.59 21.45
C SER A 376 12.60 -6.21 21.84
N PRO A 377 11.28 -6.06 21.98
CA PRO A 377 10.23 -7.04 21.70
C PRO A 377 10.06 -7.29 20.18
N PRO A 378 9.47 -8.42 19.77
CA PRO A 378 9.28 -8.74 18.36
C PRO A 378 8.37 -7.70 17.68
N PRO A 379 8.59 -7.42 16.39
CA PRO A 379 7.71 -6.55 15.61
C PRO A 379 6.33 -7.18 15.43
N PHE A 380 5.33 -6.35 15.09
CA PHE A 380 4.05 -6.86 14.61
C PHE A 380 4.27 -7.70 13.35
N SER A 381 3.43 -8.73 13.20
CA SER A 381 3.47 -9.62 12.04
C SER A 381 3.08 -8.92 10.74
N TYR A 382 2.41 -7.77 10.79
CA TYR A 382 2.03 -7.01 9.61
C TYR A 382 3.06 -5.95 9.26
N ILE A 383 3.39 -5.86 7.98
CA ILE A 383 4.26 -4.85 7.38
C ILE A 383 3.37 -3.94 6.53
N GLY A 384 3.31 -2.67 6.90
CA GLY A 384 2.62 -1.65 6.12
C GLY A 384 3.40 -1.33 4.85
N THR A 385 2.72 -1.17 3.73
CA THR A 385 3.38 -0.92 2.43
C THR A 385 2.64 0.15 1.64
N SER A 386 3.38 1.12 1.09
CA SER A 386 2.78 2.22 0.32
C SER A 386 2.21 1.77 -1.03
N GLU A 387 2.68 0.63 -1.53
CA GLU A 387 2.15 -0.02 -2.73
C GLU A 387 1.84 -1.47 -2.41
N LEU A 388 1.07 -2.14 -3.27
CA LEU A 388 0.91 -3.59 -3.15
C LEU A 388 2.23 -4.27 -3.47
N SER A 389 2.48 -5.44 -2.89
CA SER A 389 3.69 -6.19 -3.22
C SER A 389 3.65 -6.71 -4.65
N CYS A 390 4.78 -6.64 -5.34
CA CYS A 390 4.93 -7.32 -6.62
C CYS A 390 4.87 -8.84 -6.43
N LEU A 391 4.61 -9.56 -7.52
CA LEU A 391 4.48 -11.01 -7.50
C LEU A 391 5.70 -11.68 -6.83
N PRO A 392 6.96 -11.37 -7.21
CA PRO A 392 8.13 -11.91 -6.52
C PRO A 392 8.15 -11.69 -5.01
N CYS A 393 7.87 -10.47 -4.54
CA CYS A 393 7.82 -10.17 -3.11
C CYS A 393 6.75 -11.01 -2.41
N TRP A 394 5.54 -11.05 -2.97
CA TRP A 394 4.44 -11.82 -2.42
C TRP A 394 4.77 -13.32 -2.31
N LYS A 395 5.39 -13.90 -3.35
CA LYS A 395 5.83 -15.32 -3.34
C LYS A 395 6.94 -15.57 -2.33
N PHE A 396 7.89 -14.65 -2.16
CA PHE A 396 8.90 -14.77 -1.12
C PHE A 396 8.28 -14.82 0.28
N LEU A 397 7.36 -13.89 0.58
CA LEU A 397 6.63 -13.87 1.85
C LEU A 397 5.79 -15.14 2.05
N LYS A 398 5.13 -15.63 0.99
CA LYS A 398 4.40 -16.91 1.02
C LYS A 398 5.30 -18.06 1.46
N CYS A 399 6.48 -18.21 0.85
CA CYS A 399 7.42 -19.27 1.20
C CYS A 399 7.92 -19.16 2.65
N LEU A 400 8.19 -17.95 3.16
CA LEU A 400 8.55 -17.77 4.58
C LEU A 400 7.45 -18.28 5.53
N ARG A 401 6.19 -17.98 5.21
CA ARG A 401 5.05 -18.45 6.01
C ARG A 401 4.90 -19.97 5.97
N GLU A 402 4.91 -20.54 4.77
CA GLU A 402 4.63 -21.97 4.58
C GLU A 402 5.80 -22.87 4.97
N ASP A 403 7.04 -22.47 4.68
CA ASP A 403 8.21 -23.31 4.91
C ASP A 403 8.79 -23.18 6.32
N LEU A 404 8.67 -22.00 6.94
CA LEU A 404 9.34 -21.67 8.20
C LEU A 404 8.38 -21.19 9.31
N ASN A 405 7.08 -21.10 9.05
CA ASN A 405 6.09 -20.54 10.00
C ASN A 405 6.41 -19.10 10.45
N ILE A 406 7.11 -18.33 9.60
CA ILE A 406 7.41 -16.92 9.84
C ILE A 406 6.25 -16.10 9.27
N ASN A 407 5.32 -15.71 10.14
CA ASN A 407 4.01 -15.16 9.73
C ASN A 407 4.01 -13.67 9.38
N TYR A 408 4.97 -13.18 8.58
CA TYR A 408 4.90 -11.80 8.09
C TYR A 408 3.83 -11.63 7.00
N GLN A 409 3.04 -10.57 7.10
CA GLN A 409 1.90 -10.24 6.24
C GLN A 409 2.05 -8.83 5.66
N VAL A 410 1.50 -8.63 4.47
CA VAL A 410 1.42 -7.34 3.75
C VAL A 410 0.01 -7.18 3.18
N ARG A 411 -0.34 -5.98 2.71
CA ARG A 411 -1.69 -5.63 2.22
C ARG A 411 -2.22 -6.54 1.12
N GLY A 412 -1.35 -7.02 0.24
CA GLY A 412 -1.72 -7.86 -0.89
C GLY A 412 -0.68 -7.83 -1.99
N THR A 413 -1.07 -8.28 -3.18
CA THR A 413 -0.24 -8.23 -4.39
C THR A 413 -1.00 -7.67 -5.58
N HIS A 414 -0.32 -6.91 -6.43
CA HIS A 414 -0.85 -6.52 -7.74
C HIS A 414 -0.56 -7.57 -8.84
N ASN A 415 0.05 -8.72 -8.48
CA ASN A 415 0.31 -9.87 -9.37
C ASN A 415 1.21 -9.60 -10.59
N GLU A 416 1.81 -8.41 -10.68
CA GLU A 416 2.77 -8.08 -11.74
C GLU A 416 4.19 -8.41 -11.30
N SER A 417 4.99 -8.85 -12.27
CA SER A 417 6.41 -9.03 -12.13
C SER A 417 7.12 -7.72 -12.45
N HIS A 418 7.57 -6.97 -11.44
CA HIS A 418 8.45 -5.83 -11.67
C HIS A 418 9.87 -6.30 -11.90
N TRP A 419 10.50 -5.78 -12.95
CA TRP A 419 11.87 -6.07 -13.33
C TRP A 419 12.66 -4.76 -13.46
N PRO A 420 13.92 -4.68 -13.02
CA PRO A 420 14.73 -5.73 -12.40
C PRO A 420 14.45 -5.96 -10.90
N TRP A 421 14.41 -7.23 -10.48
CA TRP A 421 14.18 -7.62 -9.09
C TRP A 421 15.30 -8.51 -8.54
N LYS A 422 15.69 -8.28 -7.28
CA LYS A 422 16.72 -9.05 -6.58
C LYS A 422 16.14 -9.88 -5.45
N TYR A 423 16.56 -11.14 -5.36
CA TYR A 423 16.21 -12.00 -4.23
C TYR A 423 16.83 -11.48 -2.93
N PRO A 424 16.06 -11.39 -1.83
CA PRO A 424 16.56 -10.91 -0.55
C PRO A 424 17.67 -11.82 -0.02
N GLU A 425 18.76 -11.20 0.43
CA GLU A 425 19.87 -11.93 1.04
C GLU A 425 19.50 -12.41 2.45
N THR A 426 19.05 -13.65 2.54
CA THR A 426 18.66 -14.32 3.81
C THR A 426 19.85 -14.92 4.56
N THR A 427 21.05 -14.89 3.98
CA THR A 427 22.29 -15.30 4.65
C THR A 427 22.55 -14.45 5.88
N GLY A 428 22.74 -15.13 7.02
CA GLY A 428 22.87 -14.51 8.34
C GLY A 428 21.56 -14.21 9.06
N ALA A 429 20.41 -14.33 8.38
CA ALA A 429 19.08 -14.18 8.97
C ALA A 429 18.43 -15.52 9.32
N LEU A 430 18.77 -16.56 8.54
CA LEU A 430 18.23 -17.91 8.67
C LEU A 430 19.37 -18.93 8.72
N TYR A 431 19.08 -20.10 9.29
CA TYR A 431 19.98 -21.24 9.16
C TYR A 431 20.15 -21.62 7.68
N PRO A 432 21.35 -22.07 7.23
CA PRO A 432 21.59 -22.38 5.83
C PRO A 432 20.55 -23.33 5.19
N ASP A 433 20.11 -24.35 5.93
CA ASP A 433 19.10 -25.30 5.45
C ASP A 433 17.71 -24.66 5.28
N GLN A 434 17.35 -23.73 6.18
CA GLN A 434 16.10 -22.96 6.09
C GLN A 434 16.13 -21.99 4.91
N ALA A 435 17.24 -21.26 4.75
CA ALA A 435 17.44 -20.35 3.62
C ALA A 435 17.33 -21.10 2.29
N LYS A 436 17.99 -22.26 2.17
CA LYS A 436 17.91 -23.12 1.00
C LYS A 436 16.50 -23.63 0.74
N LYS A 437 15.79 -24.10 1.78
CA LYS A 437 14.40 -24.56 1.66
C LYS A 437 13.48 -23.47 1.10
N VAL A 438 13.56 -22.25 1.63
CA VAL A 438 12.77 -21.10 1.15
C VAL A 438 13.16 -20.73 -0.29
N GLN A 439 14.45 -20.75 -0.62
CA GLN A 439 14.92 -20.45 -1.97
C GLN A 439 14.42 -21.47 -3.00
N ASP A 440 14.47 -22.77 -2.68
CA ASP A 440 13.97 -23.85 -3.53
C ASP A 440 12.45 -23.74 -3.73
N SER A 441 11.72 -23.43 -2.65
CA SER A 441 10.26 -23.22 -2.68
C SER A 441 9.87 -22.00 -3.51
N PHE A 442 10.57 -20.89 -3.31
CA PHE A 442 10.40 -19.67 -4.09
C PHE A 442 10.64 -19.93 -5.58
N TYR A 443 11.72 -20.62 -5.94
CA TYR A 443 11.98 -20.97 -7.33
C TYR A 443 10.84 -21.79 -7.94
N ARG A 444 10.26 -22.75 -7.20
CA ARG A 444 9.10 -23.53 -7.68
C ARG A 444 7.88 -22.65 -7.93
N GLU A 445 7.58 -21.69 -7.06
CA GLU A 445 6.45 -20.77 -7.24
C GLU A 445 6.62 -19.86 -8.46
N ILE A 446 7.82 -19.32 -8.67
CA ILE A 446 8.13 -18.50 -9.85
C ILE A 446 8.11 -19.37 -11.13
N ALA A 447 8.65 -20.59 -11.07
CA ALA A 447 8.60 -21.54 -12.18
C ALA A 447 7.18 -21.95 -12.57
N HIS A 448 6.30 -22.11 -11.58
CA HIS A 448 4.88 -22.35 -11.81
C HIS A 448 4.26 -21.18 -12.57
N ARG A 449 4.45 -19.94 -12.09
CA ARG A 449 3.91 -18.75 -12.76
C ARG A 449 4.43 -18.60 -14.18
N TYR A 450 5.72 -18.77 -14.40
CA TYR A 450 6.30 -18.72 -15.74
C TYR A 450 5.63 -19.74 -16.68
N THR A 451 5.39 -20.95 -16.19
CA THR A 451 4.72 -22.01 -16.95
C THR A 451 3.29 -21.60 -17.31
N GLU A 452 2.53 -21.00 -16.39
CA GLU A 452 1.20 -20.46 -16.69
C GLU A 452 1.23 -19.39 -17.80
N CYS A 453 2.13 -18.41 -17.69
CA CYS A 453 2.27 -17.35 -18.68
C CYS A 453 2.64 -17.90 -20.06
N ALA A 454 3.60 -18.83 -20.10
CA ALA A 454 4.03 -19.48 -21.34
C ALA A 454 2.90 -20.30 -21.99
N LEU A 455 2.09 -21.02 -21.19
CA LEU A 455 0.95 -21.79 -21.70
C LEU A 455 -0.16 -20.89 -22.25
N ARG A 456 -0.43 -19.77 -21.60
CA ARG A 456 -1.44 -18.81 -22.07
C ARG A 456 -1.08 -18.23 -23.44
N ILE A 457 0.16 -17.76 -23.61
CA ILE A 457 0.61 -17.21 -24.91
C ILE A 457 0.47 -18.26 -26.01
N ARG A 458 0.81 -19.51 -25.73
CA ARG A 458 0.65 -20.60 -26.69
C ARG A 458 -0.82 -20.80 -27.09
N GLN A 459 -1.76 -20.68 -26.16
CA GLN A 459 -3.20 -20.82 -26.44
C GLN A 459 -3.75 -19.64 -27.26
N GLU A 460 -3.13 -18.46 -27.17
CA GLU A 460 -3.50 -17.29 -27.97
C GLU A 460 -2.95 -17.37 -29.41
N GLU A 461 -1.90 -18.17 -29.65
CA GLU A 461 -1.29 -18.41 -30.96
C GLU A 461 -1.92 -19.57 -31.76
N GLU A 462 -2.58 -20.52 -31.07
CA GLU A 462 -3.30 -21.68 -31.66
C GLU A 462 -4.75 -21.31 -32.05
#